data_AF-A0A920W9W5-F1
#
_entry.id   AF-A0A920W9W5-F1
#
_cell.length_a   1.000
_cell.length_b   1.000
_cell.length_c   1.000
_cell.angle_alpha   90.00
_cell.angle_beta   90.00
_cell.angle_gamma   90.00
#
_symmetry.space_group_name_H-M   'P 1'
#
loop_
_entity.id
_entity.type
_entity.pdbx_description
1 polymer ?
#
loop_
_entity_poly.entity_id
_entity_poly.type
_entity_poly.pdbx_seq_one_letter_code
_entity_poly.pdbx_strand_id
1 'polypeptide(L)' 'MNYFPLTQQQQDWQQLATDIAVRELRPRAEETDRTGRYPKESLDALRREGLGA' A
#
# COMPACT_ATOMS: atom_id res chain seq x y z
N MET A 1 9.33 -20.97 21.96
CA MET A 1 8.61 -20.01 21.10
C MET A 1 9.51 -18.80 20.93
N ASN A 2 10.09 -18.59 19.75
CA ASN A 2 10.88 -17.38 19.52
C ASN A 2 9.94 -16.28 19.02
N TYR A 3 9.87 -15.21 19.79
CA TYR A 3 9.17 -13.98 19.42
C TYR A 3 10.14 -13.08 18.67
N PHE A 4 9.80 -12.74 17.43
CA PHE A 4 10.59 -11.83 16.58
C PHE A 4 9.73 -10.60 16.27
N PRO A 5 9.70 -9.61 17.18
CA PRO A 5 8.96 -8.38 16.92
C PRO A 5 9.58 -7.63 15.75
N LEU A 6 8.74 -6.90 15.03
CA LEU A 6 9.23 -5.92 14.07
C LEU A 6 10.06 -4.86 14.80
N THR A 7 11.17 -4.46 14.20
CA THR A 7 11.89 -3.28 14.65
C THR A 7 11.01 -2.03 14.51
N GLN A 8 11.33 -0.96 15.24
CA GLN A 8 10.58 0.30 15.12
C GLN A 8 10.49 0.77 13.66
N GLN A 9 11.61 0.74 12.94
CA GLN A 9 11.65 1.10 11.52
C GLN A 9 10.69 0.25 10.67
N GLN A 10 10.58 -1.06 10.94
CA GLN A 10 9.65 -1.94 10.23
C GLN A 10 8.18 -1.62 10.56
N GLN A 11 7.90 -1.23 11.81
CA GLN A 11 6.57 -0.78 12.23
C GLN A 11 6.20 0.54 11.54
N ASP A 12 7.15 1.47 11.44
CA ASP A 12 6.96 2.75 10.75
C ASP A 12 6.63 2.54 9.26
N TRP A 13 7.35 1.63 8.60
CA TRP A 13 7.06 1.23 7.22
C TRP A 13 5.68 0.57 7.07
N GLN A 14 5.30 -0.29 8.03
CA GLN A 14 3.99 -0.91 8.03
C GLN A 14 2.88 0.15 8.13
N GLN A 15 3.02 1.10 9.05
CA GLN A 15 2.04 2.18 9.24
C GLN A 15 1.90 3.03 7.97
N LEU A 16 3.03 3.46 7.38
CA LEU A 16 3.04 4.22 6.13
C LEU A 16 2.32 3.46 5.01
N ALA A 17 2.63 2.18 4.83
CA ALA A 17 2.02 1.34 3.81
C ALA A 17 0.51 1.18 4.03
N THR A 18 0.07 0.99 5.28
CA THR A 18 -1.35 0.91 5.65
C THR A 18 -2.09 2.20 5.30
N ASP A 19 -1.52 3.36 5.64
CA ASP A 19 -2.16 4.66 5.40
C ASP A 19 -2.34 4.92 3.89
N ILE A 20 -1.32 4.58 3.09
CA ILE A 20 -1.39 4.73 1.64
C ILE A 20 -2.41 3.75 1.04
N ALA A 21 -2.44 2.50 1.50
CA ALA A 21 -3.42 1.52 1.03
C ALA A 21 -4.86 1.97 1.31
N VAL A 22 -5.12 2.51 2.49
CA VAL A 22 -6.45 3.01 2.89
C VAL A 22 -6.87 4.24 2.08
N ARG A 23 -5.95 5.17 1.85
CA ARG A 23 -6.21 6.44 1.17
C ARG A 23 -6.30 6.30 -0.35
N GLU A 24 -5.41 5.51 -0.95
CA GLU A 24 -5.19 5.53 -2.40
C GLU A 24 -5.65 4.25 -3.10
N LEU A 25 -5.46 3.09 -2.48
CA LEU A 25 -5.79 1.79 -3.10
C LEU A 25 -7.24 1.40 -2.85
N ARG A 26 -7.68 1.43 -1.59
CA ARG A 26 -8.99 0.95 -1.17
C ARG A 26 -10.16 1.59 -1.93
N PRO A 27 -10.20 2.92 -2.19
CA PRO A 27 -11.33 3.52 -2.90
C PRO A 27 -11.50 3.02 -4.35
N ARG A 28 -10.42 2.50 -4.97
CA ARG A 28 -10.38 2.10 -6.37
C ARG A 28 -10.33 0.57 -6.55
N ALA A 29 -10.20 -0.18 -5.46
CA ALA A 29 -9.93 -1.61 -5.49
C ALA A 29 -11.07 -2.41 -6.12
N GLU A 30 -12.32 -2.14 -5.73
CA GLU A 30 -13.49 -2.85 -6.26
C GLU A 30 -13.69 -2.62 -7.76
N GLU A 31 -13.51 -1.39 -8.23
CA GLU A 31 -13.59 -1.09 -9.67
C GLU A 31 -12.46 -1.76 -10.44
N THR A 32 -11.23 -1.68 -9.92
CA THR A 32 -10.06 -2.29 -10.54
C THR A 32 -10.23 -3.80 -10.70
N ASP A 33 -10.71 -4.48 -9.66
CA ASP A 33 -11.00 -5.92 -9.67
C ASP A 33 -12.06 -6.27 -10.72
N ARG A 34 -13.19 -5.54 -10.70
CA ARG A 34 -14.31 -5.77 -11.62
C ARG A 34 -13.96 -5.52 -13.09
N THR A 35 -13.17 -4.48 -13.39
CA THR A 35 -12.91 -4.09 -14.78
C THR A 35 -11.59 -4.62 -15.33
N GLY A 36 -10.70 -5.14 -14.48
CA GLY A 36 -9.34 -5.54 -14.88
C GLY A 36 -8.52 -4.42 -15.51
N ARG A 37 -8.88 -3.15 -15.23
CA ARG A 37 -8.23 -1.99 -15.85
C ARG A 37 -6.88 -1.78 -15.17
N TYR A 38 -5.86 -1.44 -15.95
CA TYR A 38 -4.55 -1.11 -15.40
C TYR A 38 -4.67 0.04 -14.36
N PRO A 39 -4.29 -0.17 -13.09
CA PRO A 39 -4.59 0.74 -12.00
C PRO A 39 -3.55 1.86 -11.89
N LYS A 40 -3.41 2.66 -12.97
CA LYS A 40 -2.37 3.68 -13.09
C LYS A 40 -2.37 4.67 -11.93
N GLU A 41 -3.53 5.18 -11.52
CA GLU A 41 -3.63 6.17 -10.44
C GLU A 41 -3.12 5.63 -9.11
N SER A 42 -3.50 4.38 -8.79
CA SER A 42 -3.06 3.67 -7.60
C SER A 42 -1.54 3.47 -7.59
N LEU A 43 -0.95 3.08 -8.73
CA LEU A 43 0.49 2.87 -8.86
C LEU A 43 1.28 4.19 -8.82
N ASP A 44 0.76 5.24 -9.47
CA ASP A 44 1.36 6.58 -9.41
C ASP A 44 1.36 7.12 -7.97
N ALA A 45 0.33 6.82 -7.18
CA ALA A 45 0.27 7.16 -5.76
C ALA A 45 1.32 6.41 -4.93
N LEU A 46 1.48 5.10 -5.15
CA LEU A 46 2.54 4.31 -4.48
C LEU A 46 3.94 4.83 -4.81
N ARG A 47 4.20 5.19 -6.07
CA ARG A 47 5.51 5.72 -6.50
C ARG A 47 5.85 7.05 -5.84
N ARG A 48 4.88 7.97 -5.69
CA ARG A 48 5.09 9.25 -5.00
C ARG A 48 5.52 9.08 -3.54
N GLU A 49 5.05 8.02 -2.91
CA GLU A 49 5.31 7.71 -1.50
C GLU A 49 6.51 6.75 -1.32
N GLY A 50 7.24 6.42 -2.40
CA GLY A 50 8.42 5.56 -2.36
C GLY A 50 8.13 4.07 -2.20
N LEU A 51 6.87 3.64 -2.39
CA LEU A 51 6.42 2.24 -2.28
C LEU A 51 6.18 1.56 -3.64
N GLY A 52 6.53 2.23 -4.75
CA GLY A 52 6.40 1.72 -6.11
C GLY A 52 7.70 1.86 -6.91
N ALA A 53 7.92 0.95 -7.85
CA ALA A 53 9.03 1.01 -8.82
C ALA A 53 8.82 2.10 -9.88
#